data_AF-A0A814GDJ3-F1
#
_entry.id   AF-A0A814GDJ3-F1
#
_cell.length_a   1.000
_cell.length_b   1.000
_cell.length_c   1.000
_cell.angle_alpha   90.00
_cell.angle_beta   90.00
_cell.angle_gamma   90.00
#
_symmetry.space_group_name_H-M   'P 1'
#
loop_
_entity.id
_entity.type
_entity.pdbx_description
1 polymer ?
#
loop_
_entity_poly.entity_id
_entity_poly.type
_entity_poly.pdbx_seq_one_letter_code
_entity_poly.pdbx_strand_id
1 'polypeptide(L)'
;MLDSFKSVKQISIHDTQTYIDRSVYLPNVNELTIHDCGSISTSLNKILPLIQLNKLIINSKKFRFKDILNLINVTLNLKTFKWVLSFN
;
A
#
# COMPACT_ATOMS: atom_id res chain seq x y z
N MET A 1 10.67 8.47 20.02
CA MET A 1 10.44 8.58 18.55
C MET A 1 9.84 7.31 17.91
N LEU A 2 9.79 6.15 18.59
CA LEU A 2 9.24 4.89 18.07
C LEU A 2 7.74 4.66 18.36
N ASP A 3 7.14 5.35 19.35
CA ASP A 3 5.73 5.14 19.72
C ASP A 3 4.73 5.64 18.66
N SER A 4 5.13 6.58 17.81
CA SER A 4 4.26 7.17 16.78
C SER A 4 3.86 6.19 15.67
N PHE A 5 4.64 5.12 15.46
CA PHE A 5 4.34 4.11 14.43
C PHE A 5 3.45 2.97 14.92
N LYS A 6 3.32 2.76 16.24
CA LYS A 6 2.38 1.78 16.79
C LYS A 6 0.92 2.15 16.52
N SER A 7 0.62 3.43 16.28
CA SER A 7 -0.75 3.92 16.06
C SER A 7 -1.16 4.02 14.59
N VAL A 8 -0.26 3.79 13.63
CA VAL A 8 -0.56 3.98 12.20
C VAL A 8 -1.36 2.78 11.69
N LYS A 9 -2.69 2.93 11.65
CA LYS A 9 -3.63 1.93 11.11
C LYS A 9 -3.78 2.04 9.59
N GLN A 10 -3.65 3.25 9.06
CA GLN A 10 -3.86 3.54 7.64
C GLN A 10 -2.68 4.30 7.05
N ILE A 11 -2.30 3.95 5.82
CA ILE A 11 -1.29 4.69 5.04
C ILE A 11 -1.87 5.10 3.70
N SER A 12 -1.57 6.33 3.30
CA SER A 12 -1.81 6.85 1.95
C SER A 12 -0.49 7.20 1.28
N ILE A 13 -0.16 6.57 0.15
CA ILE A 13 1.07 6.84 -0.61
C ILE A 13 0.71 7.74 -1.79
N HIS A 14 1.40 8.87 -1.95
CA HIS A 14 1.18 9.84 -3.03
C HIS A 14 2.41 9.97 -3.96
N ASP A 15 2.20 10.31 -5.23
CA ASP A 15 3.22 10.30 -6.30
C ASP A 15 4.26 11.44 -6.27
N THR A 16 4.41 12.14 -5.14
CA THR A 16 5.51 13.10 -4.96
C THR A 16 6.58 12.44 -4.11
N GLN A 17 7.50 11.70 -4.74
CA GLN A 17 8.74 11.20 -4.12
C GLN A 17 8.55 10.71 -2.68
N THR A 18 7.59 9.82 -2.45
CA THR A 18 7.50 9.16 -1.13
C THR A 18 8.64 8.14 -1.04
N TYR A 19 9.87 8.63 -0.81
CA TYR A 19 11.00 7.85 -0.34
C TYR A 19 10.62 7.41 1.07
N ILE A 20 9.87 6.31 1.16
CA ILE A 20 9.80 5.59 2.43
C ILE A 20 11.20 5.02 2.62
N ASP A 21 11.95 5.64 3.54
CA ASP A 21 13.25 5.15 3.96
C ASP A 21 13.10 3.66 4.27
N ARG A 22 13.96 2.83 3.67
CA ARG A 22 13.92 1.36 3.80
C ARG A 22 14.06 0.90 5.26
N SER A 23 14.39 1.83 6.15
CA SER A 23 14.51 1.66 7.60
C SER A 23 13.16 1.74 8.35
N VAL A 24 12.07 2.14 7.69
CA VAL A 24 10.74 2.32 8.32
C VAL A 24 9.88 1.07 8.12
N TYR A 25 9.63 0.35 9.21
CA TYR A 25 8.69 -0.78 9.26
C TYR A 25 7.44 -0.38 10.04
N LEU A 26 6.26 -0.66 9.46
CA LEU A 26 4.95 -0.21 9.93
C LEU A 26 4.08 -1.43 10.22
N PRO A 27 4.26 -2.07 11.40
CA PRO A 27 3.66 -3.37 11.70
C PRO A 27 2.15 -3.36 11.88
N ASN A 28 1.55 -2.21 12.19
CA ASN A 28 0.13 -2.13 12.62
C ASN A 28 -0.81 -1.60 11.52
N VAL A 29 -0.34 -1.56 10.28
CA VAL A 29 -1.11 -1.06 9.14
C VAL A 29 -2.05 -2.15 8.65
N ASN A 30 -3.35 -1.90 8.73
CA ASN A 30 -4.38 -2.80 8.23
C ASN A 30 -5.14 -2.21 7.03
N GLU A 31 -4.96 -0.92 6.73
CA GLU A 31 -5.52 -0.25 5.56
C GLU A 31 -4.43 0.44 4.74
N LEU A 32 -4.39 0.17 3.43
CA LEU A 32 -3.46 0.81 2.50
C LEU A 32 -4.22 1.50 1.38
N THR A 33 -3.93 2.77 1.14
CA THR A 33 -4.40 3.53 -0.02
C THR A 33 -3.20 4.00 -0.84
N ILE A 34 -3.23 3.77 -2.14
CA ILE A 34 -2.16 4.15 -3.07
C ILE A 34 -2.71 5.14 -4.08
N HIS A 35 -2.08 6.30 -4.23
CA HIS A 35 -2.44 7.34 -5.18
C HIS A 35 -1.32 7.54 -6.21
N ASP A 36 -1.68 7.47 -7.49
CA ASP A 36 -0.87 7.86 -8.66
C ASP A 36 0.56 7.32 -8.77
N CYS A 37 0.95 6.32 -7.97
CA CYS A 37 2.32 5.84 -7.98
C CYS A 37 2.63 4.90 -9.16
N GLY A 38 3.81 5.08 -9.77
CA GLY A 38 4.26 4.34 -10.96
C GLY A 38 4.91 2.97 -10.69
N SER A 39 5.47 2.75 -9.51
CA SER A 39 6.03 1.44 -9.12
C SER A 39 6.16 1.31 -7.60
N ILE A 40 5.51 0.30 -7.02
CA ILE A 40 5.45 0.12 -5.56
C ILE A 40 5.64 -1.36 -5.15
N SER A 41 5.45 -2.29 -6.09
CA SER A 41 5.27 -3.72 -5.79
C SER A 41 6.47 -4.36 -5.09
N THR A 42 7.69 -3.90 -5.36
CA THR A 42 8.92 -4.49 -4.80
C THR A 42 9.33 -3.95 -3.42
N SER A 43 8.71 -2.86 -2.93
CA SER A 43 9.13 -2.23 -1.67
C SER A 43 8.09 -2.29 -0.55
N LEU A 44 6.80 -2.49 -0.86
CA LEU A 44 5.76 -2.55 0.19
C LEU A 44 5.98 -3.68 1.19
N ASN A 45 6.33 -4.88 0.70
CA ASN A 45 6.59 -6.04 1.56
C ASN A 45 7.72 -5.80 2.58
N LYS A 46 8.61 -4.85 2.32
CA LYS A 46 9.70 -4.49 3.24
C LYS A 46 9.27 -3.48 4.31
N ILE A 47 8.23 -2.71 4.02
CA ILE A 47 7.77 -1.58 4.84
C ILE A 47 6.57 -1.99 5.69
N LEU A 48 5.72 -2.89 5.18
CA LEU A 48 4.45 -3.21 5.81
C LEU A 48 4.08 -4.69 5.61
N PRO A 49 3.48 -5.32 6.65
CA PRO A 49 3.07 -6.71 6.59
C PRO A 49 1.81 -6.85 5.72
N LEU A 50 1.99 -7.04 4.41
CA LEU A 50 0.88 -7.11 3.44
C LEU A 50 -0.18 -8.16 3.81
N ILE A 51 0.24 -9.27 4.43
CA ILE A 51 -0.69 -10.31 4.88
C ILE A 51 -1.72 -9.82 5.91
N GLN A 52 -1.44 -8.73 6.64
CA GLN A 52 -2.33 -8.17 7.67
C GLN A 52 -3.26 -7.08 7.12
N LEU A 53 -3.10 -6.69 5.85
CA LEU A 53 -3.99 -5.72 5.24
C LEU A 53 -5.40 -6.31 5.09
N ASN A 54 -6.37 -5.62 5.69
CA ASN A 54 -7.78 -5.89 5.53
C ASN A 54 -8.40 -5.02 4.43
N LYS A 55 -7.78 -3.89 4.10
CA LYS A 55 -8.30 -2.96 3.10
C LYS A 55 -7.18 -2.41 2.21
N LEU A 56 -7.42 -2.45 0.90
CA LEU A 56 -6.50 -1.98 -0.13
C LEU A 56 -7.29 -1.16 -1.14
N ILE A 57 -6.91 0.11 -1.28
CA ILE A 57 -7.47 1.02 -2.26
C ILE A 57 -6.33 1.46 -3.19
N ILE A 58 -6.49 1.25 -4.48
CA ILE A 58 -5.53 1.70 -5.50
C ILE A 58 -6.24 2.73 -6.36
N ASN A 59 -5.83 3.99 -6.22
CA ASN A 59 -6.26 5.12 -7.03
C ASN A 59 -5.10 5.50 -7.96
N SER A 60 -4.79 4.64 -8.93
CA SER A 60 -3.69 4.87 -9.86
C SER A 60 -3.98 4.24 -11.22
N LYS A 61 -3.71 5.01 -12.28
CA LYS A 61 -3.71 4.53 -13.66
C LYS A 61 -2.42 3.82 -14.05
N LYS A 62 -1.34 4.05 -13.29
CA LYS A 62 0.01 3.58 -13.65
C LYS A 62 0.25 2.13 -13.27
N PHE A 63 -0.58 1.55 -12.39
CA PHE A 63 -0.47 0.15 -12.02
C PHE A 63 -0.90 -0.76 -13.16
N ARG A 64 -0.03 -1.71 -13.52
CA ARG A 64 -0.40 -2.77 -14.45
C ARG A 64 -1.28 -3.77 -13.74
N PHE A 65 -2.22 -4.38 -14.47
CA PHE A 65 -3.11 -5.40 -13.93
C PHE A 65 -2.36 -6.55 -13.22
N LYS A 66 -1.23 -6.98 -13.78
CA LYS A 66 -0.37 -8.01 -13.17
C LYS A 66 0.16 -7.61 -11.79
N ASP A 67 0.53 -6.35 -11.60
CA ASP A 67 1.04 -5.85 -10.30
C ASP A 67 -0.07 -5.81 -9.25
N ILE A 68 -1.30 -5.49 -9.67
CA ILE A 68 -2.48 -5.51 -8.81
C ILE A 68 -2.83 -6.94 -8.40
N LEU A 69 -2.86 -7.88 -9.35
CA LEU A 69 -3.07 -9.29 -9.05
C LEU A 69 -2.02 -9.83 -8.07
N ASN A 70 -0.75 -9.52 -8.30
CA ASN A 70 0.32 -9.89 -7.38
C ASN A 70 0.10 -9.29 -5.99
N LEU A 71 -0.33 -8.03 -5.90
CA LEU A 71 -0.59 -7.36 -4.62
C LEU A 71 -1.75 -8.01 -3.87
N ILE A 72 -2.84 -8.34 -4.56
CA ILE A 72 -3.98 -9.06 -3.99
C ILE A 72 -3.55 -10.45 -3.48
N ASN A 73 -2.76 -11.18 -4.27
CA ASN A 73 -2.31 -12.53 -3.93
C ASN A 73 -1.43 -12.58 -2.67
N VAL A 74 -0.71 -11.50 -2.36
CA VAL A 74 0.11 -11.41 -1.14
C VAL A 74 -0.64 -10.82 0.07
N THR A 75 -1.75 -10.13 -0.15
CA THR A 75 -2.64 -9.59 0.90
C THR A 75 -3.78 -10.57 1.20
N LEU A 76 -3.48 -11.73 1.80
CA LEU A 76 -4.47 -12.82 1.95
C LEU A 76 -5.67 -12.49 2.85
N ASN A 77 -5.54 -11.55 3.80
CA ASN A 77 -6.64 -11.15 4.70
C ASN A 77 -7.52 -10.01 4.16
N LEU A 78 -7.41 -9.71 2.86
CA LEU A 78 -8.10 -8.56 2.28
C LEU A 78 -9.62 -8.74 2.28
N LYS A 79 -10.31 -7.92 3.08
CA LYS A 79 -11.78 -7.84 3.12
C LYS A 79 -12.35 -6.82 2.15
N THR A 80 -11.56 -5.79 1.83
CA THR A 80 -12.00 -4.70 0.97
C THR A 80 -10.93 -4.37 -0.05
N PHE A 81 -11.27 -4.50 -1.33
CA PHE A 81 -10.44 -4.08 -2.45
C PHE A 81 -11.19 -3.04 -3.28
N LYS A 82 -10.55 -1.93 -3.61
CA LYS A 82 -11.07 -0.96 -4.58
C LYS A 82 -9.95 -0.51 -5.51
N TRP A 83 -10.11 -0.73 -6.81
CA TRP A 83 -9.25 -0.14 -7.82
C TRP A 83 -10.03 0.93 -8.59
N VAL A 84 -9.59 2.18 -8.46
CA VAL A 84 -10.20 3.32 -9.14
C VAL A 84 -9.30 3.74 -10.29
N LEU A 85 -9.83 3.61 -11.49
CA LEU A 85 -9.29 4.20 -12.70
C LEU A 85 -9.87 5.62 -12.81
N SER A 86 -9.14 6.62 -12.32
CA SER A 86 -9.63 8.01 -12.30
C SER A 86 -9.56 8.65 -13.68
N PHE A 87 -10.50 8.37 -14.60
CA PHE A 87 -10.57 9.05 -15.90
C PHE A 87 -10.80 10.56 -15.68
N ASN A 88 -9.77 11.37 -15.91
CA ASN A 88 -9.95 12.77 -16.31
C ASN A 88 -10.17 12.75 -17.80
#